data_AF-A0A0U5ANE7-F1
#
_entry.id   AF-A0A0U5ANE7-F1
#
_cell.length_a   1.000
_cell.length_b   1.000
_cell.length_c   1.000
_cell.angle_alpha   90.00
_cell.angle_beta   90.00
_cell.angle_gamma   90.00
#
_symmetry.space_group_name_H-M   'P 1'
#
loop_
_entity.id
_entity.type
_entity.pdbx_description
1 polymer ?
#
loop_
_entity_poly.entity_id
_entity_poly.type
_entity_poly.pdbx_seq_one_letter_code
_entity_poly.pdbx_strand_id
1 'polypeptide(L)'
;VVIACAKGLVAGATNLGIAFAMGARLPAPHIVIGAMTTGFGGYGVSLVLFVIALRGLGTARTGAYFSVGPVFGVALSLAMWPQAPGASFWIAAALMTLGVWLHVRERHEHKH
;
A
#
# COMPACT_ATOMS: atom_id res chain seq x y z
N VAL A 1 -11.01 -11.53 -10.20
CA VAL A 1 -11.77 -11.40 -8.93
C VAL A 1 -11.60 -12.63 -8.05
N VAL A 2 -11.96 -13.84 -8.51
CA VAL A 2 -11.84 -15.10 -7.73
C VAL A 2 -10.44 -15.31 -7.12
N ILE A 3 -9.37 -15.15 -7.90
CA ILE A 3 -7.99 -15.30 -7.40
C ILE A 3 -7.66 -14.29 -6.29
N ALA A 4 -8.13 -13.05 -6.42
CA ALA A 4 -7.92 -12.02 -5.41
C ALA A 4 -8.70 -12.32 -4.12
N CYS A 5 -9.94 -12.82 -4.25
CA CYS A 5 -10.76 -13.24 -3.11
C CYS A 5 -10.12 -14.45 -2.39
N ALA A 6 -9.68 -15.46 -3.13
CA ALA A 6 -9.03 -16.64 -2.57
C ALA A 6 -7.73 -16.26 -1.83
N LYS A 7 -6.87 -15.45 -2.47
CA LYS A 7 -5.64 -14.96 -1.85
C LYS A 7 -5.93 -14.13 -0.60
N GLY A 8 -6.95 -13.28 -0.65
CA GLY A 8 -7.39 -12.48 0.50
C GLY A 8 -7.91 -13.33 1.65
N LEU A 9 -8.73 -14.35 1.36
CA LEU A 9 -9.27 -15.27 2.37
C LEU A 9 -8.17 -16.09 3.04
N VAL A 10 -7.26 -16.66 2.24
CA VAL A 10 -6.13 -17.46 2.76
C VAL A 10 -5.19 -16.60 3.60
N ALA A 11 -4.84 -15.40 3.12
CA ALA A 11 -3.98 -14.49 3.87
C ALA A 11 -4.66 -14.01 5.16
N GLY A 12 -5.94 -13.66 5.09
CA GLY A 12 -6.74 -13.21 6.24
C GLY A 12 -6.88 -14.31 7.29
N ALA A 13 -7.24 -15.53 6.89
CA ALA A 13 -7.37 -16.67 7.78
C ALA A 13 -6.03 -17.02 8.45
N THR A 14 -4.93 -16.98 7.68
CA THR A 14 -3.58 -17.20 8.22
C THR A 14 -3.21 -16.14 9.26
N ASN A 15 -3.42 -14.85 8.95
CA ASN A 15 -3.10 -13.77 9.89
C ASN A 15 -3.97 -13.81 11.15
N LEU A 16 -5.27 -14.11 11.03
CA LEU A 16 -6.14 -14.32 12.19
C LEU A 16 -5.68 -15.52 13.02
N GLY A 17 -5.33 -16.63 12.37
CA GLY A 17 -4.82 -17.83 13.02
C GLY A 17 -3.54 -17.56 13.82
N ILE A 18 -2.58 -16.84 13.23
CA ILE A 18 -1.36 -16.40 13.91
C ILE A 18 -1.69 -15.50 15.10
N ALA A 19 -2.58 -14.51 14.93
CA ALA A 19 -2.98 -13.62 16.01
C ALA A 19 -3.60 -14.39 17.19
N PHE A 20 -4.48 -15.36 16.91
CA PHE A 20 -5.04 -16.24 17.96
C PHE A 20 -3.98 -17.13 18.61
N ALA A 21 -3.05 -17.68 17.84
CA ALA A 21 -1.93 -18.46 18.38
C ALA A 21 -1.03 -17.63 19.31
N MET A 22 -0.89 -16.32 19.05
CA MET A 22 -0.20 -15.37 19.91
C MET A 22 -1.04 -14.87 21.10
N GLY A 23 -2.26 -15.40 21.29
CA GLY A 23 -3.14 -15.06 22.41
C GLY A 23 -3.96 -13.79 22.23
N ALA A 24 -4.07 -13.25 21.00
CA ALA A 24 -4.92 -12.10 20.73
C ALA A 24 -6.40 -12.42 20.96
N ARG A 25 -7.14 -11.46 21.52
CA ARG A 25 -8.59 -11.55 21.73
C ARG A 25 -9.33 -10.83 20.63
N LEU A 26 -10.59 -11.22 20.38
CA LEU A 26 -11.43 -10.46 19.45
C LEU A 26 -11.58 -9.02 19.98
N PRO A 27 -11.23 -8.01 19.16
CA PRO A 27 -11.44 -6.62 19.51
C PRO A 27 -12.94 -6.29 19.49
N ALA A 28 -13.31 -5.18 20.12
CA ALA A 28 -14.70 -4.75 20.17
C ALA A 28 -15.30 -4.55 18.76
N PRO A 29 -16.61 -4.75 18.57
CA PRO A 29 -17.25 -4.73 17.25
C PRO A 29 -17.00 -3.44 16.46
N HIS A 30 -16.91 -2.29 17.13
CA HIS A 30 -16.63 -1.00 16.50
C HIS A 30 -15.24 -0.95 15.85
N ILE A 31 -14.22 -1.57 16.47
CA ILE A 31 -12.86 -1.66 15.92
C ILE A 31 -12.86 -2.58 14.70
N VAL A 32 -13.57 -3.70 14.77
CA VAL A 32 -13.70 -4.65 13.64
C VAL A 32 -14.35 -3.96 12.44
N ILE A 33 -15.46 -3.24 12.67
CA ILE A 33 -16.13 -2.50 11.59
C ILE A 33 -15.20 -1.44 11.01
N GLY A 34 -14.49 -0.67 11.85
CA GLY A 34 -13.51 0.33 11.39
C GLY A 34 -12.37 -0.28 10.57
N ALA A 35 -11.83 -1.41 10.99
CA ALA A 35 -10.81 -2.14 10.23
C ALA A 35 -11.35 -2.67 8.89
N MET A 36 -12.57 -3.20 8.88
CA MET A 36 -13.23 -3.73 7.68
C MET A 36 -13.54 -2.63 6.67
N THR A 37 -14.05 -1.47 7.11
CA THR A 37 -14.34 -0.33 6.22
C THR A 37 -13.05 0.26 5.65
N THR A 38 -12.02 0.38 6.48
CA THR A 38 -10.69 0.85 6.06
C THR A 38 -10.06 -0.10 5.05
N GLY A 39 -10.13 -1.42 5.29
CA GLY A 39 -9.66 -2.43 4.35
C GLY A 39 -10.48 -2.44 3.05
N PHE A 40 -11.80 -2.31 3.14
CA PHE A 40 -12.67 -2.23 1.97
C PHE A 40 -12.33 -1.05 1.07
N GLY A 41 -12.18 0.15 1.63
CA GLY A 41 -11.81 1.34 0.86
C GLY A 41 -10.36 1.29 0.35
N GLY A 42 -9.41 1.04 1.26
CA GLY A 42 -7.98 1.12 0.98
C GLY A 42 -7.44 -0.01 0.10
N TYR A 43 -7.93 -1.23 0.27
CA TYR A 43 -7.50 -2.40 -0.51
C TYR A 43 -8.54 -2.82 -1.56
N GLY A 44 -9.82 -2.87 -1.21
CA GLY A 44 -10.88 -3.37 -2.12
C GLY A 44 -11.19 -2.41 -3.26
N VAL A 45 -11.78 -1.26 -2.94
CA VAL A 45 -12.19 -0.24 -3.92
C VAL A 45 -10.98 0.28 -4.69
N SER A 46 -9.87 0.56 -4.00
CA SER A 46 -8.61 0.97 -4.62
C SER A 46 -8.12 -0.01 -5.70
N LEU A 47 -8.17 -1.32 -5.43
CA LEU A 47 -7.72 -2.33 -6.40
C LEU A 47 -8.66 -2.42 -7.61
N VAL A 48 -9.96 -2.27 -7.42
CA VAL A 48 -10.92 -2.21 -8.55
C VAL A 48 -10.64 -1.00 -9.44
N LEU A 49 -10.44 0.17 -8.83
CA LEU A 49 -10.09 1.40 -9.57
C LEU A 49 -8.75 1.24 -10.31
N PHE A 50 -7.75 0.62 -9.68
CA PHE A 50 -6.47 0.33 -10.31
C PHE A 50 -6.62 -0.59 -11.53
N VAL A 51 -7.40 -1.67 -11.41
CA VAL A 51 -7.66 -2.57 -12.54
C VAL A 51 -8.41 -1.87 -13.68
N ILE A 52 -9.34 -0.96 -13.36
CA ILE A 52 -10.02 -0.14 -14.36
C ILE A 52 -9.03 0.81 -15.06
N ALA A 53 -8.17 1.47 -14.30
CA ALA A 53 -7.14 2.36 -14.84
C ALA A 53 -6.17 1.61 -15.78
N LEU A 54 -5.75 0.40 -15.40
CA LEU A 54 -4.93 -0.45 -16.26
C LEU A 54 -5.59 -0.73 -17.61
N ARG A 55 -6.91 -0.96 -17.62
CA ARG A 55 -7.68 -1.22 -18.84
C ARG A 55 -7.83 0.03 -19.72
N GLY A 56 -8.01 1.21 -19.14
CA GLY A 56 -8.26 2.45 -19.89
C GLY A 56 -6.99 3.20 -20.32
N LEU A 57 -5.96 3.23 -19.48
CA LEU A 57 -4.76 4.06 -19.67
C LEU A 57 -3.53 3.25 -20.12
N GLY A 58 -3.57 1.93 -19.96
CA GLY A 58 -2.42 1.05 -20.17
C GLY A 58 -1.49 0.99 -18.95
N THR A 59 -0.63 -0.02 -18.92
CA THR A 59 0.21 -0.38 -17.77
C THR A 59 1.22 0.71 -17.39
N ALA A 60 1.95 1.24 -18.37
CA ALA A 60 3.02 2.22 -18.13
C ALA A 60 2.52 3.53 -17.50
N ARG A 61 1.42 4.09 -18.01
CA ARG A 61 0.82 5.34 -17.49
C ARG A 61 0.19 5.13 -16.12
N THR A 62 -0.55 4.03 -15.94
CA THR A 62 -1.18 3.71 -14.66
C THR A 62 -0.14 3.50 -13.56
N GLY A 63 0.97 2.81 -13.87
CA GLY A 63 2.09 2.63 -12.95
C GLY A 63 2.71 3.97 -12.54
N ALA A 64 2.96 4.87 -13.49
CA ALA A 64 3.51 6.20 -13.19
C ALA A 64 2.61 7.01 -12.23
N TYR A 65 1.29 6.97 -12.41
CA TYR A 65 0.35 7.62 -11.50
C TYR A 65 0.27 6.94 -10.13
N PHE A 66 0.28 5.60 -10.10
CA PHE A 66 0.21 4.85 -8.85
C PHE A 66 1.45 5.06 -7.97
N SER A 67 2.63 5.29 -8.57
CA SER A 67 3.87 5.64 -7.88
C SER A 67 3.82 6.96 -7.10
N VAL A 68 2.81 7.81 -7.31
CA VAL A 68 2.61 9.03 -6.51
C VAL A 68 1.92 8.71 -5.16
N GLY A 69 1.28 7.54 -5.03
CA GLY A 69 0.56 7.10 -3.83
C GLY A 69 1.36 7.23 -2.52
N PRO A 70 2.64 6.78 -2.45
CA PRO A 70 3.48 6.92 -1.26
C PRO A 70 3.65 8.37 -0.80
N VAL A 71 3.74 9.34 -1.72
CA VAL A 71 3.89 10.76 -1.39
C VAL A 71 2.64 11.28 -0.69
N PHE A 72 1.45 10.93 -1.20
CA PHE A 72 0.18 11.24 -0.54
C PHE A 72 0.06 10.56 0.83
N GLY A 73 0.54 9.32 0.96
CA GLY A 73 0.58 8.61 2.24
C GLY A 73 1.42 9.33 3.30
N VAL A 74 2.61 9.82 2.93
CA VAL A 74 3.46 10.61 3.82
C VAL A 74 2.79 11.94 4.18
N ALA A 75 2.25 12.66 3.19
CA ALA A 75 1.59 13.94 3.42
C ALA A 75 0.37 13.81 4.35
N LEU A 76 -0.46 12.78 4.14
CA LEU A 76 -1.64 12.52 4.97
C LEU A 76 -1.24 12.10 6.38
N SER A 77 -0.19 11.27 6.51
CA SER A 77 0.36 10.86 7.82
C SER A 77 0.81 12.08 8.64
N LEU A 78 1.57 13.00 8.04
CA LEU A 78 2.01 14.24 8.69
C LEU A 78 0.85 15.18 9.02
N ALA A 79 -0.20 15.21 8.19
CA ALA A 79 -1.39 16.02 8.45
C ALA A 79 -2.23 15.48 9.61
N MET A 80 -2.37 14.15 9.72
CA MET A 80 -3.15 13.51 10.78
C MET A 80 -2.39 13.45 12.12
N TRP A 81 -1.08 13.23 12.07
CA TRP A 81 -0.18 13.25 13.23
C TRP A 81 0.91 14.30 13.02
N PRO A 82 0.71 15.56 13.47
CA PRO A 82 1.64 16.65 13.23
C PRO A 82 2.95 16.56 14.06
N GLN A 83 3.27 15.38 14.59
CA GLN A 83 4.51 15.17 15.32
C GLN A 83 5.64 14.94 14.32
N ALA A 84 6.67 15.79 14.39
CA ALA A 84 7.81 15.71 13.50
C ALA A 84 8.45 14.31 13.59
N PRO A 85 8.59 13.59 12.46
CA PRO A 85 9.26 12.30 12.46
C PRO A 85 10.70 12.45 12.94
N GLY A 86 11.18 11.46 13.70
CA GLY A 86 12.57 11.45 14.18
C GLY A 86 13.59 11.39 13.03
N ALA A 87 14.87 11.59 13.35
CA ALA A 87 15.96 11.62 12.38
C ALA A 87 16.04 10.37 11.47
N SER A 88 15.65 9.20 11.99
CA SER A 88 15.59 7.95 11.23
C SER A 88 14.63 7.99 10.04
N PHE A 89 13.49 8.68 10.15
CA PHE A 89 12.55 8.85 9.05
C PHE A 89 13.17 9.65 7.91
N TRP A 90 13.87 10.74 8.24
CA TRP A 90 14.53 11.59 7.24
C TRP A 90 15.67 10.87 6.54
N ILE A 91 16.45 10.06 7.26
CA ILE A 91 17.48 9.19 6.67
C ILE A 91 16.83 8.18 5.72
N ALA A 92 15.76 7.51 6.15
CA ALA A 92 15.04 6.55 5.30
C ALA A 92 14.43 7.22 4.06
N ALA A 93 13.84 8.40 4.20
CA ALA A 93 13.27 9.19 3.11
C ALA A 93 14.36 9.61 2.10
N ALA A 94 15.53 10.02 2.59
CA ALA A 94 16.68 10.32 1.73
C ALA A 94 17.16 9.08 0.97
N LEU A 95 17.28 7.94 1.65
CA LEU A 95 17.67 6.66 1.01
C LEU A 95 16.66 6.21 -0.05
N MET A 96 15.36 6.32 0.24
CA MET A 96 14.29 5.99 -0.70
C MET A 96 14.33 6.91 -1.93
N THR A 97 14.52 8.21 -1.72
CA THR A 97 14.63 9.19 -2.80
C THR A 97 15.85 8.90 -3.67
N LEU A 98 16.99 8.57 -3.05
CA LEU A 98 18.21 8.16 -3.75
C LEU A 98 17.98 6.90 -4.59
N GLY A 99 17.32 5.89 -4.02
CA GLY A 99 16.99 4.64 -4.72
C GLY A 99 16.08 4.88 -5.94
N VAL A 100 15.04 5.71 -5.78
CA VAL A 100 14.17 6.11 -6.90
C VAL A 100 14.95 6.89 -7.95
N TRP A 101 15.82 7.82 -7.54
CA TRP A 101 16.65 8.58 -8.46
C TRP A 101 17.59 7.70 -9.27
N LEU A 102 18.27 6.74 -8.63
CA LEU A 102 19.09 5.73 -9.29
C LEU A 102 18.27 4.91 -10.30
N HIS A 103 17.11 4.42 -9.89
CA HIS A 103 16.24 3.58 -10.72
C HIS A 103 15.70 4.33 -11.95
N VAL A 104 15.34 5.62 -11.81
CA VAL A 104 14.89 6.46 -12.94
C VAL A 104 16.05 6.86 -13.87
N ARG A 105 17.27 6.98 -13.34
CA ARG A 105 18.47 7.30 -14.12
C ARG A 105 19.05 6.10 -14.85
N GLU A 106 18.60 4.89 -14.54
CA GLU A 106 18.98 3.67 -15.23
C GLU A 106 18.46 3.72 -16.68
N ARG A 107 19.35 4.12 -17.59
CA ARG A 107 19.11 4.06 -19.03
C ARG A 107 19.22 2.60 -19.42
N HIS A 108 18.10 1.97 -19.75
CA HIS A 108 18.10 0.71 -20.48
C HIS A 108 18.66 0.97 -21.89
N GLU A 109 19.98 0.99 -22.05
CA GLU A 109 20.63 0.80 -23.35
C GLU A 109 20.54 -0.67 -23.71
N HIS A 110 19.35 -1.10 -24.15
CA HIS A 110 19.26 -2.32 -24.92
C HIS A 110 19.58 -1.97 -26.38
N LYS A 111 20.62 -2.60 -26.94
CA LYS A 111 20.71 -2.77 -28.39
C LYS A 111 19.47 -3.56 -28.80
N HIS A 112 18.52 -2.88 -29.43
CA HIS A 112 17.45 -3.50 -30.20
C HIS A 112 18.02 -4.18 -31.44
#